data_AF-A0A7E4VGZ0-F1
#
_entry.id   AF-A0A7E4VGZ0-F1
#
_cell.length_a   1.000
_cell.length_b   1.000
_cell.length_c   1.000
_cell.angle_alpha   90.00
_cell.angle_beta   90.00
_cell.angle_gamma   90.00
#
_symmetry.space_group_name_H-M   'P 1'
#
loop_
_entity.id
_entity.type
_entity.pdbx_description
1 polymer ?
#
loop_
_entity_poly.entity_id
_entity_poly.type
_entity_poly.pdbx_seq_one_letter_code
_entity_poly.pdbx_strand_id
1 'polypeptide(L)'
;MFKNPSKVWLLVFIVIIIGGHYFTPLLPEVMLSKPPDETTTTITATLDVPEAKKVDERPKPLFVIKTYFYPISKSFNESDAVVTLFNAERYKYVDYKYECKRTFENQSTQVAVGALIDLDVSPGICKLAIFRLTCLFPPSDEDINEFYVGVGSVGGEVEYGELTVTHPNKKPYKFVSCMSRMVAVDDWAMIIFAMETFRLFGGELAVAIVECAIREVMDLLRLYEKDGILKVQPGFKPRVLSYLDYDPNTETEYANQVSNSQLCMYDFKESAEFISFPDWDDILIGTHNGKRFLTYYESFAPFLTSNPNAAAFGVNRINAYLKIPFRKTDKSFSLAASLNQTYFIPTYTDQKTVIRPQLVAGNWIHQSKLQENPAYNQISVNSMVATFAHLHNFVTSKSNNGKIPKSAQPFNSVTDYVDSGALDTNFKKMVKRHTFAFDHTKYPYFRLFFRLLQRCYVGILNDLFTGNITYCPTPKRCTFPVQNVEVVKMKQKFNKPFVTGPFTWHERKSVKFITSYHGCL
;
A
#
# COMPACT_ATOMS: atom_id res chain seq x y z
N MET A 1 -34.77 20.31 -50.77
CA MET A 1 -34.06 19.43 -51.72
C MET A 1 -32.60 19.39 -51.32
N PHE A 2 -32.15 18.29 -50.72
CA PHE A 2 -30.75 18.05 -50.34
C PHE A 2 -29.86 17.90 -51.58
N LYS A 3 -28.57 18.24 -51.47
CA LYS A 3 -27.49 17.38 -51.96
C LYS A 3 -26.15 17.67 -51.25
N ASN A 4 -25.91 16.79 -50.26
CA ASN A 4 -24.63 16.27 -49.74
C ASN A 4 -23.77 17.07 -48.73
N PRO A 5 -23.95 16.78 -47.42
CA PRO A 5 -23.01 17.05 -46.34
C PRO A 5 -22.33 15.74 -45.87
N SER A 6 -21.04 15.58 -46.10
CA SER A 6 -20.23 14.61 -45.34
C SER A 6 -18.78 15.07 -45.33
N LYS A 7 -18.40 15.82 -44.28
CA LYS A 7 -17.01 16.00 -43.77
C LYS A 7 -16.83 17.08 -42.69
N VAL A 8 -17.89 17.60 -42.06
CA VAL A 8 -17.78 18.69 -41.06
C VAL A 8 -18.26 18.33 -39.64
N TRP A 9 -18.74 17.10 -39.39
CA TRP A 9 -19.24 16.69 -38.07
C TRP A 9 -18.27 15.82 -37.25
N LEU A 10 -16.97 16.16 -37.21
CA LEU A 10 -15.99 15.49 -36.34
C LEU A 10 -15.26 16.43 -35.37
N LEU A 11 -15.75 17.66 -35.16
CA LEU A 11 -14.99 18.69 -34.41
C LEU A 11 -15.76 19.43 -33.31
N VAL A 12 -16.99 19.03 -32.92
CA VAL A 12 -17.77 19.77 -31.90
C VAL A 12 -18.50 18.88 -30.87
N PHE A 13 -18.02 17.66 -30.58
CA PHE A 13 -18.51 16.87 -29.43
C PHE A 13 -17.36 16.40 -28.52
N ILE A 14 -16.40 17.29 -28.30
CA ILE A 14 -15.48 17.23 -27.16
C ILE A 14 -15.82 18.47 -26.33
N VAL A 15 -16.66 18.29 -25.31
CA VAL A 15 -16.87 19.14 -24.12
C VAL A 15 -18.27 18.83 -23.56
N ILE A 16 -18.28 18.35 -22.31
CA ILE A 16 -19.42 18.13 -21.38
C ILE A 16 -19.96 16.68 -21.30
N ILE A 17 -20.03 16.19 -20.05
CA ILE A 17 -20.51 14.90 -19.49
C ILE A 17 -19.50 13.74 -19.73
N ILE A 18 -18.82 13.15 -18.74
CA ILE A 18 -19.35 12.49 -17.53
C ILE A 18 -18.32 12.57 -16.39
N GLY A 19 -18.76 13.13 -15.26
CA GLY A 19 -18.17 12.90 -13.95
C GLY A 19 -18.75 11.63 -13.32
N GLY A 20 -17.93 10.97 -12.50
CA GLY A 20 -18.27 10.00 -11.47
C GLY A 20 -19.46 9.06 -11.71
N HIS A 21 -19.17 7.80 -12.04
CA HIS A 21 -19.94 6.68 -11.51
C HIS A 21 -19.07 5.42 -11.39
N TYR A 22 -19.33 4.72 -10.29
CA TYR A 22 -18.77 3.45 -9.85
C TYR A 22 -18.83 2.37 -10.94
N PHE A 23 -17.72 1.67 -11.18
CA PHE A 23 -17.73 0.42 -11.93
C PHE A 23 -17.94 -0.76 -10.97
N THR A 24 -19.19 -1.20 -10.85
CA THR A 24 -19.54 -2.60 -10.61
C THR A 24 -19.58 -3.31 -11.98
N PRO A 25 -18.86 -4.43 -12.20
CA PRO A 25 -19.01 -5.16 -13.44
C PRO A 25 -20.34 -5.92 -13.43
N LEU A 26 -21.32 -5.40 -14.17
CA LEU A 26 -22.48 -6.18 -14.59
C LEU A 26 -22.04 -7.15 -15.68
N LEU A 27 -22.27 -8.44 -15.45
CA LEU A 27 -22.18 -9.50 -16.47
C LEU A 27 -23.15 -9.17 -17.62
N PRO A 28 -22.81 -9.46 -18.89
CA PRO A 28 -23.69 -9.15 -20.01
C PRO A 28 -24.91 -10.07 -20.00
N GLU A 29 -26.09 -9.46 -19.93
CA GLU A 29 -27.37 -10.07 -20.30
C GLU A 29 -27.30 -10.58 -21.74
N VAL A 30 -27.58 -11.88 -21.89
CA VAL A 30 -27.77 -12.54 -23.18
C VAL A 30 -29.04 -11.99 -23.80
N MET A 31 -28.91 -11.22 -24.89
CA MET A 31 -30.05 -10.83 -25.72
C MET A 31 -30.63 -12.06 -26.43
N LEU A 32 -31.87 -12.39 -26.08
CA LEU A 32 -32.74 -13.31 -26.80
C LEU A 32 -33.08 -12.77 -28.19
N SER A 33 -32.58 -13.42 -29.24
CA SER A 33 -33.11 -13.31 -30.60
C SER A 33 -33.91 -14.55 -30.98
N LYS A 34 -35.04 -14.33 -31.66
CA LYS A 34 -36.06 -15.28 -32.13
C LYS A 34 -35.55 -16.55 -32.84
N PRO A 35 -36.35 -17.63 -32.86
CA PRO A 35 -35.92 -18.96 -33.29
C PRO A 35 -35.94 -19.14 -34.82
N PRO A 36 -35.04 -19.95 -35.39
CA PRO A 36 -35.26 -20.57 -36.68
C PRO A 36 -35.61 -22.07 -36.55
N ASP A 37 -36.55 -22.44 -37.42
CA ASP A 37 -37.15 -23.71 -37.80
C ASP A 37 -36.56 -25.05 -37.33
N GLU A 38 -37.50 -25.93 -36.95
CA GLU A 38 -37.37 -27.37 -36.75
C GLU A 38 -36.76 -28.07 -37.98
N THR A 39 -35.59 -28.67 -37.80
CA THR A 39 -35.21 -29.90 -38.51
C THR A 39 -34.53 -30.85 -37.54
N THR A 40 -35.25 -31.92 -37.20
CA THR A 40 -34.86 -32.98 -36.28
C THR A 40 -33.74 -33.80 -36.91
N THR A 41 -32.50 -33.64 -36.42
CA THR A 41 -31.40 -34.56 -36.72
C THR A 41 -30.85 -35.08 -35.40
N THR A 42 -31.21 -36.31 -35.05
CA THR A 42 -30.78 -36.99 -33.82
C THR A 42 -29.30 -37.35 -33.94
N ILE A 43 -28.42 -36.54 -33.36
CA ILE A 43 -27.01 -36.88 -33.16
C ILE A 43 -26.87 -37.41 -31.73
N THR A 44 -26.69 -38.72 -31.59
CA THR A 44 -26.28 -39.37 -30.34
C THR A 44 -24.81 -39.04 -30.08
N ALA A 45 -24.56 -37.89 -29.44
CA ALA A 45 -23.28 -37.60 -28.83
C ALA A 45 -23.28 -38.16 -27.40
N THR A 46 -22.50 -39.22 -27.17
CA THR A 46 -22.10 -39.62 -25.82
C THR A 46 -21.35 -38.45 -25.17
N LEU A 47 -22.03 -37.75 -24.27
CA LEU A 47 -21.42 -36.82 -23.34
C LEU A 47 -20.52 -37.63 -22.40
N ASP A 48 -19.21 -37.62 -22.67
CA ASP A 48 -18.23 -37.94 -21.65
C ASP A 48 -18.40 -36.93 -20.52
N VAL A 49 -19.03 -37.38 -19.44
CA VAL A 49 -19.06 -36.66 -18.17
C VAL A 49 -17.60 -36.50 -17.75
N PRO A 50 -17.08 -35.27 -17.59
CA PRO A 50 -15.73 -35.08 -17.10
C PRO A 50 -15.62 -35.78 -15.75
N GLU A 51 -14.66 -36.71 -15.62
CA GLU A 51 -14.30 -37.29 -14.34
C GLU A 51 -14.23 -36.17 -13.29
N ALA A 52 -14.96 -36.35 -12.19
CA ALA A 52 -14.92 -35.44 -11.06
C ALA A 52 -13.46 -35.21 -10.68
N LYS A 53 -12.96 -33.98 -10.90
CA LYS A 53 -11.63 -33.57 -10.46
C LYS A 53 -11.51 -33.97 -8.99
N LYS A 54 -10.59 -34.90 -8.68
CA LYS A 54 -10.22 -35.24 -7.30
C LYS A 54 -10.10 -33.95 -6.52
N VAL A 55 -10.95 -33.80 -5.50
CA VAL A 55 -10.86 -32.69 -4.55
C VAL A 55 -9.45 -32.75 -3.97
N ASP A 56 -8.71 -31.65 -4.09
CA ASP A 56 -7.39 -31.55 -3.47
C ASP A 56 -7.58 -31.60 -1.95
N GLU A 57 -7.36 -32.77 -1.35
CA GLU A 57 -7.52 -33.03 0.09
C GLU A 57 -6.47 -32.32 0.95
N ARG A 58 -5.52 -31.60 0.34
CA ARG A 58 -4.46 -30.92 1.09
C ARG A 58 -5.00 -29.66 1.77
N PRO A 59 -4.64 -29.41 3.05
CA PRO A 59 -5.13 -28.24 3.75
C PRO A 59 -4.63 -26.95 3.10
N LYS A 60 -5.53 -25.98 2.97
CA LYS A 60 -5.29 -24.73 2.24
C LYS A 60 -4.41 -23.79 3.08
N PRO A 61 -3.37 -23.16 2.52
CA PRO A 61 -2.44 -22.36 3.31
C PRO A 61 -3.01 -20.99 3.67
N LEU A 62 -2.81 -20.61 4.94
CA LEU A 62 -3.02 -19.27 5.47
C LEU A 62 -1.66 -18.67 5.85
N PHE A 63 -1.27 -17.56 5.23
CA PHE A 63 0.02 -16.91 5.50
C PHE A 63 -0.17 -15.76 6.47
N VAL A 64 0.10 -16.00 7.76
CA VAL A 64 -0.09 -15.00 8.81
C VAL A 64 0.94 -13.90 8.67
N ILE A 65 0.45 -12.68 8.46
CA ILE A 65 1.25 -11.48 8.33
C ILE A 65 1.66 -11.01 9.73
N LYS A 66 0.66 -10.82 10.61
CA LYS A 66 0.82 -10.40 12.00
C LYS A 66 -0.51 -10.50 12.77
N THR A 67 -0.42 -10.76 14.07
CA THR A 67 -1.55 -10.70 15.01
C THR A 67 -1.34 -9.57 16.01
N TYR A 68 -2.36 -8.76 16.22
CA TYR A 68 -2.35 -7.57 17.06
C TYR A 68 -3.32 -7.71 18.22
N PHE A 69 -2.93 -7.26 19.42
CA PHE A 69 -3.84 -7.12 20.55
C PHE A 69 -3.98 -5.65 20.95
N TYR A 70 -5.24 -5.19 20.96
CA TYR A 70 -5.66 -3.86 21.36
C TYR A 70 -6.52 -3.99 22.64
N PRO A 71 -5.96 -3.69 23.82
CA PRO A 71 -6.75 -3.65 25.05
C PRO A 71 -7.68 -2.43 25.03
N ILE A 72 -8.95 -2.63 25.35
CA ILE A 72 -9.99 -1.57 25.39
C ILE A 72 -9.95 -0.68 24.13
N SER A 73 -10.20 -1.31 22.99
CA SER A 73 -9.98 -0.71 21.67
C SER A 73 -11.03 0.36 21.32
N LYS A 74 -10.56 1.56 21.01
CA LYS A 74 -11.38 2.67 20.48
C LYS A 74 -11.91 2.36 19.08
N SER A 75 -11.22 1.49 18.34
CA SER A 75 -11.65 1.07 17.01
C SER A 75 -12.70 -0.04 17.01
N PHE A 76 -12.91 -0.68 18.16
CA PHE A 76 -13.70 -1.91 18.27
C PHE A 76 -14.64 -1.85 19.49
N ASN A 77 -15.34 -0.72 19.64
CA ASN A 77 -16.39 -0.50 20.64
C ASN A 77 -15.95 -0.75 22.09
N GLU A 78 -14.73 -0.31 22.44
CA GLU A 78 -14.15 -0.43 23.79
C GLU A 78 -13.95 -1.88 24.27
N SER A 79 -14.06 -2.87 23.38
CA SER A 79 -13.72 -4.26 23.66
C SER A 79 -12.22 -4.50 23.59
N ASP A 80 -11.77 -5.55 24.25
CA ASP A 80 -10.46 -6.13 23.96
C ASP A 80 -10.50 -6.80 22.58
N ALA A 81 -9.63 -6.37 21.67
CA ALA A 81 -9.65 -6.84 20.29
C ALA A 81 -8.34 -7.51 19.92
N VAL A 82 -8.44 -8.75 19.43
CA VAL A 82 -7.34 -9.41 18.73
C VAL A 82 -7.62 -9.42 17.23
N VAL A 83 -6.68 -8.89 16.46
CA VAL A 83 -6.78 -8.78 14.99
C VAL A 83 -5.65 -9.57 14.34
N THR A 84 -6.00 -10.61 13.59
CA THR A 84 -5.05 -11.39 12.79
C THR A 84 -5.15 -11.02 11.32
N LEU A 85 -4.05 -10.52 10.75
CA LEU A 85 -3.92 -10.26 9.32
C LEU A 85 -3.23 -11.44 8.63
N PHE A 86 -3.78 -11.90 7.51
CA PHE A 86 -3.18 -12.99 6.75
C PHE A 86 -3.52 -12.93 5.26
N ASN A 87 -2.66 -13.51 4.44
CA ASN A 87 -2.95 -13.77 3.03
C ASN A 87 -3.53 -15.16 2.84
N ALA A 88 -4.54 -15.27 1.98
CA ALA A 88 -5.19 -16.51 1.62
C ALA A 88 -5.69 -16.47 0.17
N GLU A 89 -6.01 -17.61 -0.43
CA GLU A 89 -6.64 -17.60 -1.76
C GLU A 89 -8.01 -16.92 -1.74
N ARG A 90 -8.39 -16.20 -2.80
CA ARG A 90 -9.72 -15.57 -2.85
C ARG A 90 -10.85 -16.60 -2.75
N TYR A 91 -11.97 -16.20 -2.14
CA TYR A 91 -13.26 -16.93 -2.09
C TYR A 91 -13.27 -18.31 -1.41
N LYS A 92 -12.14 -18.81 -0.90
CA LYS A 92 -12.06 -20.18 -0.33
C LYS A 92 -12.19 -20.26 1.19
N TYR A 93 -12.42 -19.14 1.88
CA TYR A 93 -12.24 -19.00 3.34
C TYR A 93 -13.41 -18.34 4.08
N VAL A 94 -14.40 -17.80 3.36
CA VAL A 94 -15.49 -16.98 3.92
C VAL A 94 -16.60 -17.79 4.60
N ASP A 95 -16.75 -19.07 4.22
CA ASP A 95 -17.86 -19.91 4.70
C ASP A 95 -17.53 -20.69 6.00
N TYR A 96 -16.34 -20.47 6.56
CA TYR A 96 -15.89 -21.18 7.76
C TYR A 96 -16.15 -20.36 9.02
N LYS A 97 -16.45 -21.07 10.13
CA LYS A 97 -16.56 -20.45 11.44
C LYS A 97 -15.18 -20.40 12.09
N TYR A 98 -14.75 -19.18 12.42
CA TYR A 98 -13.52 -18.93 13.13
C TYR A 98 -13.83 -18.68 14.61
N GLU A 99 -13.01 -19.25 15.47
CA GLU A 99 -13.03 -19.00 16.91
C GLU A 99 -11.65 -18.56 17.35
N CYS A 100 -11.61 -17.73 18.38
CA CYS A 100 -10.39 -17.32 19.02
C CYS A 100 -10.47 -17.64 20.50
N LYS A 101 -9.36 -18.12 21.06
CA LYS A 101 -9.22 -18.36 22.48
C LYS A 101 -8.02 -17.57 22.99
N ARG A 102 -8.18 -16.87 24.11
CA ARG A 102 -7.08 -16.24 24.85
C ARG A 102 -6.94 -16.85 26.23
N THR A 103 -5.71 -16.93 26.72
CA THR A 103 -5.37 -17.33 28.08
C THR A 103 -4.74 -16.14 28.82
N PHE A 104 -4.94 -16.08 30.12
CA PHE A 104 -4.26 -15.14 31.01
C PHE A 104 -3.21 -15.88 31.87
N GLU A 105 -2.39 -15.15 32.61
CA GLU A 105 -1.37 -15.74 33.50
C GLU A 105 -1.98 -16.68 34.56
N ASN A 106 -3.18 -16.35 35.03
CA ASN A 106 -3.95 -17.18 35.97
C ASN A 106 -4.57 -18.45 35.33
N GLN A 107 -4.26 -18.72 34.06
CA GLN A 107 -4.78 -19.83 33.24
C GLN A 107 -6.29 -19.80 32.99
N SER A 108 -6.99 -18.72 33.37
CA SER A 108 -8.36 -18.51 32.92
C SER A 108 -8.38 -18.28 31.41
N THR A 109 -9.49 -18.68 30.77
CA THR A 109 -9.62 -18.64 29.31
C THR A 109 -10.88 -17.94 28.90
N GLN A 110 -10.80 -17.20 27.80
CA GLN A 110 -11.97 -16.64 27.13
C GLN A 110 -11.98 -17.06 25.67
N VAL A 111 -13.18 -17.29 25.13
CA VAL A 111 -13.40 -17.65 23.73
C VAL A 111 -14.29 -16.59 23.09
N ALA A 112 -13.97 -16.22 21.86
CA ALA A 112 -14.72 -15.26 21.06
C ALA A 112 -14.94 -15.79 19.64
N VAL A 113 -16.07 -15.42 19.06
CA VAL A 113 -16.33 -15.67 17.63
C VAL A 113 -15.47 -14.72 16.80
N GLY A 114 -14.85 -15.28 15.77
CA GLY A 114 -14.03 -14.52 14.83
C GLY A 114 -14.84 -13.98 13.66
N ALA A 115 -14.78 -12.66 13.47
CA ALA A 115 -15.33 -11.98 12.31
C ALA A 115 -14.27 -11.85 11.21
N LEU A 116 -14.50 -12.49 10.07
CA LEU A 116 -13.61 -12.44 8.91
C LEU A 116 -14.05 -11.36 7.93
N ILE A 117 -13.13 -10.49 7.51
CA ILE A 117 -13.36 -9.50 6.47
C ILE A 117 -12.28 -9.63 5.38
N ASP A 118 -12.72 -9.63 4.12
CA ASP A 118 -11.84 -9.41 2.97
C ASP A 118 -11.45 -7.93 2.91
N LEU A 119 -10.16 -7.67 3.08
CA LEU A 119 -9.57 -6.33 3.02
C LEU A 119 -9.13 -5.96 1.60
N ASP A 120 -9.28 -6.87 0.65
CA ASP A 120 -8.81 -6.66 -0.70
C ASP A 120 -9.60 -5.54 -1.40
N VAL A 121 -8.83 -4.59 -1.89
CA VAL A 121 -9.24 -3.41 -2.64
C VAL A 121 -8.42 -3.32 -3.94
N SER A 122 -7.71 -4.40 -4.29
CA SER A 122 -6.83 -4.53 -5.45
C SER A 122 -7.51 -5.24 -6.62
N PRO A 123 -6.90 -5.22 -7.84
CA PRO A 123 -7.45 -5.87 -9.01
C PRO A 123 -7.77 -7.35 -8.79
N GLY A 124 -8.92 -7.81 -9.31
CA GLY A 124 -9.49 -9.16 -9.19
C GLY A 124 -8.62 -10.36 -9.62
N ILE A 125 -7.42 -10.11 -10.12
CA ILE A 125 -6.63 -11.05 -10.94
C ILE A 125 -5.67 -11.90 -10.09
N CYS A 126 -5.27 -11.43 -8.90
CA CYS A 126 -4.33 -12.14 -8.04
C CYS A 126 -4.99 -13.30 -7.31
N LYS A 127 -4.32 -14.47 -7.25
CA LYS A 127 -4.86 -15.64 -6.55
C LYS A 127 -4.98 -15.41 -5.04
N LEU A 128 -4.03 -14.68 -4.44
CA LEU A 128 -4.06 -14.34 -3.01
C LEU A 128 -4.65 -12.96 -2.77
N ALA A 129 -5.39 -12.85 -1.66
CA ALA A 129 -5.94 -11.63 -1.11
C ALA A 129 -5.60 -11.54 0.39
N ILE A 130 -5.71 -10.34 0.95
CA ILE A 130 -5.52 -10.10 2.37
C ILE A 130 -6.86 -10.13 3.11
N PHE A 131 -6.85 -10.83 4.24
CA PHE A 131 -7.98 -10.95 5.14
C PHE A 131 -7.64 -10.44 6.53
N ARG A 132 -8.69 -10.03 7.23
CA ARG A 132 -8.66 -9.69 8.65
C ARG A 132 -9.62 -10.58 9.41
N LEU A 133 -9.08 -11.32 10.37
CA LEU A 133 -9.86 -11.98 11.41
C LEU A 133 -9.85 -11.12 12.66
N THR A 134 -11.02 -10.71 13.13
CA THR A 134 -11.20 -9.91 14.36
C THR A 134 -11.95 -10.73 15.40
N CYS A 135 -11.37 -10.83 16.59
CA CYS A 135 -11.98 -11.48 17.74
C CYS A 135 -12.11 -10.47 18.88
N LEU A 136 -13.34 -10.27 19.34
CA LEU A 136 -13.67 -9.30 20.39
C LEU A 136 -13.96 -10.05 21.69
N PHE A 137 -13.25 -9.68 22.74
CA PHE A 137 -13.39 -10.22 24.08
C PHE A 137 -13.94 -9.15 25.03
N PRO A 138 -14.60 -9.55 26.12
CA PRO A 138 -14.91 -8.64 27.22
C PRO A 138 -13.62 -7.97 27.71
N PRO A 139 -13.61 -6.66 28.02
CA PRO A 139 -12.45 -5.98 28.57
C PRO A 139 -11.89 -6.67 29.81
N SER A 140 -10.56 -6.72 29.92
CA SER A 140 -9.83 -7.25 31.06
C SER A 140 -8.68 -6.32 31.45
N ASP A 141 -8.41 -6.21 32.75
CA ASP A 141 -7.21 -5.52 33.25
C ASP A 141 -5.94 -6.40 33.14
N GLU A 142 -6.11 -7.71 32.91
CA GLU A 142 -5.01 -8.67 32.69
C GLU A 142 -4.58 -8.70 31.22
N ASP A 143 -3.27 -8.73 30.97
CA ASP A 143 -2.71 -8.86 29.62
C ASP A 143 -2.85 -10.30 29.10
N ILE A 144 -2.83 -10.45 27.77
CA ILE A 144 -2.91 -11.74 27.12
C ILE A 144 -1.59 -12.51 27.28
N ASN A 145 -1.67 -13.74 27.79
CA ASN A 145 -0.52 -14.64 27.89
C ASN A 145 -0.33 -15.43 26.58
N GLU A 146 -1.35 -16.17 26.16
CA GLU A 146 -1.33 -16.91 24.90
C GLU A 146 -2.62 -16.67 24.11
N PHE A 147 -2.51 -16.80 22.79
CA PHE A 147 -3.62 -16.63 21.87
C PHE A 147 -3.67 -17.77 20.88
N TYR A 148 -4.88 -18.25 20.65
CA TYR A 148 -5.15 -19.36 19.77
C TYR A 148 -6.25 -19.01 18.78
N VAL A 149 -6.09 -19.47 17.55
CA VAL A 149 -7.13 -19.44 16.52
C VAL A 149 -7.59 -20.86 16.25
N GLY A 150 -8.89 -21.03 16.07
CA GLY A 150 -9.51 -22.29 15.68
C GLY A 150 -10.44 -22.11 14.50
N VAL A 151 -10.58 -23.15 13.70
CA VAL A 151 -11.51 -23.18 12.57
C VAL A 151 -12.33 -24.45 12.63
N GLY A 152 -13.62 -24.28 12.86
CA GLY A 152 -14.58 -25.38 12.95
C GLY A 152 -15.45 -25.52 11.70
N SER A 153 -15.84 -26.76 11.40
CA SER A 153 -17.08 -27.03 10.68
C SER A 153 -18.27 -26.73 11.59
N VAL A 154 -19.41 -26.32 11.03
CA VAL A 154 -20.61 -25.99 11.81
C VAL A 154 -21.05 -27.20 12.66
N GLY A 155 -20.87 -27.12 13.98
CA GLY A 155 -21.27 -28.16 14.95
C GLY A 155 -20.21 -29.22 15.30
N GLY A 156 -18.96 -29.06 14.86
CA GLY A 156 -17.84 -29.95 15.22
C GLY A 156 -16.94 -29.41 16.34
N GLU A 157 -16.06 -30.26 16.89
CA GLU A 157 -14.99 -29.83 17.78
C GLU A 157 -14.00 -28.91 17.04
N VAL A 158 -13.60 -27.82 17.69
CA VAL A 158 -12.68 -26.83 17.11
C VAL A 158 -11.27 -27.13 17.58
N GLU A 159 -10.40 -27.47 16.63
CA GLU A 159 -8.96 -27.54 16.86
C GLU A 159 -8.36 -26.14 16.88
N TYR A 160 -7.52 -25.88 17.87
CA TYR A 160 -6.88 -24.60 18.10
C TYR A 160 -5.38 -24.68 17.82
N GLY A 161 -4.84 -23.65 17.19
CA GLY A 161 -3.41 -23.45 17.05
C GLY A 161 -2.98 -22.07 17.54
N GLU A 162 -1.80 -22.02 18.13
CA GLU A 162 -1.25 -20.83 18.77
C GLU A 162 -0.72 -19.83 17.73
N LEU A 163 -0.99 -18.54 17.96
CA LEU A 163 -0.42 -17.44 17.20
C LEU A 163 0.26 -16.44 18.14
N THR A 164 1.35 -15.86 17.66
CA THR A 164 2.13 -14.86 18.39
C THR A 164 1.43 -13.50 18.32
N VAL A 165 1.03 -12.99 19.48
CA VAL A 165 0.43 -11.66 19.59
C VAL A 165 1.50 -10.58 19.64
N THR A 166 1.21 -9.44 19.01
CA THR A 166 2.02 -8.22 19.11
C THR A 166 1.18 -7.06 19.61
N HIS A 167 1.74 -6.24 20.49
CA HIS A 167 1.11 -4.96 20.83
C HIS A 167 1.44 -3.90 19.77
N PRO A 168 0.44 -3.14 19.30
CA PRO A 168 0.64 -2.02 18.40
C PRO A 168 1.41 -0.88 19.07
N ASN A 169 1.81 0.11 18.29
CA ASN A 169 2.40 1.33 18.83
C ASN A 169 1.39 2.07 19.72
N LYS A 170 1.83 2.53 20.90
CA LYS A 170 1.00 3.28 21.86
C LYS A 170 1.34 4.78 21.92
N LYS A 171 2.43 5.21 21.27
CA LYS A 171 2.82 6.62 21.25
C LYS A 171 1.82 7.40 20.38
N PRO A 172 1.20 8.46 20.89
CA PRO A 172 0.28 9.27 20.13
C PRO A 172 1.02 10.01 19.01
N TYR A 173 0.41 10.04 17.83
CA TYR A 173 0.85 10.78 16.66
C TYR A 173 -0.33 11.53 16.05
N LYS A 174 -0.09 12.76 15.64
CA LYS A 174 -1.05 13.55 14.84
C LYS A 174 -1.09 13.07 13.40
N PHE A 175 0.07 12.71 12.84
CA PHE A 175 0.18 12.35 11.44
C PHE A 175 1.31 11.35 11.19
N VAL A 176 0.94 10.16 10.70
CA VAL A 176 1.86 9.10 10.28
C VAL A 176 1.79 8.94 8.76
N SER A 177 2.92 8.72 8.11
CA SER A 177 2.94 8.34 6.69
C SER A 177 3.40 6.91 6.50
N CYS A 178 2.48 6.04 6.08
CA CYS A 178 2.77 4.68 5.65
C CYS A 178 3.26 4.70 4.20
N MET A 179 4.56 4.91 4.02
CA MET A 179 5.17 5.00 2.70
C MET A 179 5.05 3.65 1.97
N SER A 180 4.86 3.71 0.65
CA SER A 180 4.80 2.51 -0.16
C SER A 180 6.08 1.67 -0.04
N ARG A 181 5.93 0.36 -0.23
CA ARG A 181 7.00 -0.60 0.02
C ARG A 181 8.20 -0.40 -0.91
N MET A 182 9.38 -0.59 -0.34
CA MET A 182 10.65 -0.50 -1.04
C MET A 182 11.13 -1.88 -1.51
N VAL A 183 11.14 -2.08 -2.83
CA VAL A 183 11.70 -3.27 -3.50
C VAL A 183 12.82 -2.83 -4.42
N ALA A 184 14.05 -3.22 -4.10
CA ALA A 184 15.24 -2.87 -4.87
C ALA A 184 15.38 -1.36 -5.09
N VAL A 185 15.49 -0.61 -3.98
CA VAL A 185 15.56 0.87 -4.03
C VAL A 185 17.00 1.37 -4.03
N ASP A 186 17.27 2.32 -4.94
CA ASP A 186 18.55 3.03 -5.08
C ASP A 186 18.43 4.55 -5.31
N ASP A 187 17.21 5.11 -5.33
CA ASP A 187 16.98 6.56 -5.51
C ASP A 187 17.07 7.32 -4.18
N TRP A 188 18.29 7.36 -3.63
CA TRP A 188 18.59 7.98 -2.34
C TRP A 188 18.22 9.46 -2.26
N ALA A 189 18.31 10.22 -3.37
CA ALA A 189 18.00 11.65 -3.34
C ALA A 189 16.50 11.92 -3.30
N MET A 190 15.69 11.10 -3.98
CA MET A 190 14.24 11.16 -3.82
C MET A 190 13.85 10.87 -2.37
N ILE A 191 14.50 9.90 -1.71
CA ILE A 191 14.27 9.61 -0.29
C ILE A 191 14.59 10.84 0.58
N ILE A 192 15.76 11.48 0.40
CA ILE A 192 16.11 12.71 1.15
C ILE A 192 15.06 13.79 0.90
N PHE A 193 14.71 14.03 -0.36
CA PHE A 193 13.73 15.05 -0.73
C PHE A 193 12.36 14.79 -0.10
N ALA A 194 11.86 13.55 -0.20
CA ALA A 194 10.60 13.14 0.41
C ALA A 194 10.63 13.30 1.94
N MET A 195 11.71 12.87 2.60
CA MET A 195 11.82 12.94 4.07
C MET A 195 11.94 14.37 4.60
N GLU A 196 12.76 15.23 3.97
CA GLU A 196 12.87 16.62 4.42
C GLU A 196 11.62 17.43 4.07
N THR A 197 10.93 17.11 2.97
CA THR A 197 9.63 17.69 2.65
C THR A 197 8.57 17.25 3.67
N PHE A 198 8.50 15.95 4.00
CA PHE A 198 7.64 15.42 5.04
C PHE A 198 7.86 16.13 6.39
N ARG A 199 9.13 16.35 6.77
CA ARG A 199 9.51 17.12 7.97
C ARG A 199 9.03 18.56 7.91
N LEU A 200 9.21 19.23 6.76
CA LEU A 200 8.82 20.62 6.57
C LEU A 200 7.32 20.84 6.80
N PHE A 201 6.49 19.89 6.36
CA PHE A 201 5.04 19.94 6.51
C PHE A 201 4.53 19.35 7.83
N GLY A 202 5.40 19.20 8.84
CA GLY A 202 5.00 18.75 10.17
C GLY A 202 4.65 17.26 10.27
N GLY A 203 5.18 16.43 9.37
CA GLY A 203 5.11 14.98 9.51
C GLY A 203 5.90 14.49 10.72
N GLU A 204 5.26 13.67 11.57
CA GLU A 204 5.88 13.20 12.82
C GLU A 204 6.62 11.87 12.66
N LEU A 205 6.06 10.95 11.87
CA LEU A 205 6.66 9.65 11.60
C LEU A 205 6.30 9.15 10.21
N ALA A 206 7.31 8.84 9.40
CA ALA A 206 7.17 8.02 8.21
C ALA A 206 7.55 6.57 8.52
N VAL A 207 6.94 5.61 7.84
CA VAL A 207 7.26 4.18 7.97
C VAL A 207 7.75 3.67 6.63
N ALA A 208 9.03 3.29 6.58
CA ALA A 208 9.63 2.66 5.41
C ALA A 208 9.51 1.15 5.51
N ILE A 209 8.65 0.56 4.67
CA ILE A 209 8.53 -0.90 4.59
C ILE A 209 9.55 -1.43 3.58
N VAL A 210 10.63 -2.05 4.06
CA VAL A 210 11.77 -2.46 3.23
C VAL A 210 11.78 -3.96 3.01
N GLU A 211 11.78 -4.38 1.74
CA GLU A 211 12.14 -5.74 1.34
C GLU A 211 13.62 -5.83 1.00
N CYS A 212 14.09 -4.89 0.17
CA CYS A 212 15.48 -4.81 -0.22
C CYS A 212 15.84 -3.40 -0.69
N ALA A 213 17.02 -2.92 -0.31
CA ALA A 213 17.61 -1.69 -0.79
C ALA A 213 19.13 -1.87 -0.93
N ILE A 214 19.78 -1.01 -1.72
CA ILE A 214 21.24 -0.94 -1.68
C ILE A 214 21.72 -0.53 -0.29
N ARG A 215 22.94 -0.94 0.07
CA ARG A 215 23.49 -0.70 1.40
C ARG A 215 23.43 0.77 1.82
N GLU A 216 23.77 1.67 0.92
CA GLU A 216 23.83 3.12 1.17
C GLU A 216 22.44 3.70 1.45
N VAL A 217 21.41 3.25 0.73
CA VAL A 217 20.02 3.65 1.00
C VAL A 217 19.58 3.12 2.35
N MET A 218 19.89 1.88 2.69
CA MET A 218 19.54 1.33 4.01
C MET A 218 20.21 2.13 5.15
N ASP A 219 21.48 2.50 4.98
CA ASP A 219 22.19 3.31 5.95
C ASP A 219 21.59 4.72 6.07
N LEU A 220 21.18 5.35 4.96
CA LEU A 220 20.43 6.61 4.96
C LEU A 220 19.11 6.51 5.74
N LEU A 221 18.31 5.48 5.49
CA LEU A 221 17.05 5.26 6.21
C LEU A 221 17.31 5.12 7.72
N ARG A 222 18.37 4.41 8.12
CA ARG A 222 18.77 4.30 9.53
C ARG A 222 19.19 5.64 10.15
N LEU A 223 19.70 6.60 9.38
CA LEU A 223 19.97 7.95 9.89
C LEU A 223 18.67 8.68 10.22
N TYR A 224 17.68 8.61 9.33
CA TYR A 224 16.35 9.18 9.58
C TYR A 224 15.63 8.48 10.73
N GLU A 225 15.86 7.18 10.91
CA GLU A 225 15.34 6.41 12.05
C GLU A 225 15.95 6.87 13.37
N LYS A 226 17.27 7.09 13.41
CA LYS A 226 17.95 7.67 14.59
C LYS A 226 17.46 9.08 14.92
N ASP A 227 17.08 9.86 13.90
CA ASP A 227 16.48 11.18 14.07
C ASP A 227 15.01 11.13 14.54
N GLY A 228 14.42 9.93 14.65
CA GLY A 228 13.05 9.71 15.17
C GLY A 228 11.92 10.08 14.21
N ILE A 229 12.23 10.43 12.95
CA ILE A 229 11.23 10.80 11.93
C ILE A 229 10.86 9.64 11.00
N LEU A 230 11.65 8.57 11.01
CA LEU A 230 11.40 7.38 10.21
C LEU A 230 11.38 6.13 11.11
N LYS A 231 10.56 5.16 10.77
CA LYS A 231 10.65 3.79 11.28
C LYS A 231 10.95 2.87 10.11
N VAL A 232 12.04 2.12 10.16
CA VAL A 232 12.36 1.11 9.16
C VAL A 232 11.76 -0.22 9.59
N GLN A 233 10.81 -0.72 8.80
CA GLN A 233 10.09 -1.93 9.09
C GLN A 233 10.32 -2.96 7.98
N PRO A 234 10.64 -4.22 8.29
CA PRO A 234 10.67 -5.25 7.27
C PRO A 234 9.25 -5.54 6.75
N GLY A 235 9.13 -5.73 5.44
CA GLY A 235 7.86 -6.14 4.82
C GLY A 235 7.46 -7.58 5.17
N PHE A 236 6.45 -8.11 4.48
CA PHE A 236 6.05 -9.52 4.55
C PHE A 236 6.10 -10.19 3.19
N LYS A 237 6.64 -11.40 3.17
CA LYS A 237 6.57 -12.34 2.05
C LYS A 237 5.97 -13.67 2.52
N PRO A 238 4.95 -14.21 1.84
CA PRO A 238 4.51 -15.58 2.04
C PRO A 238 5.65 -16.59 1.88
N ARG A 239 5.58 -17.70 2.62
CA ARG A 239 6.51 -18.83 2.49
C ARG A 239 6.27 -19.51 1.14
N VAL A 240 7.35 -19.84 0.43
CA VAL A 240 7.26 -20.71 -0.76
C VAL A 240 7.00 -22.14 -0.30
N LEU A 241 5.96 -22.75 -0.86
CA LEU A 241 5.50 -24.09 -0.49
C LEU A 241 5.55 -24.97 -1.73
N SER A 242 6.35 -26.04 -1.68
CA SER A 242 6.61 -26.91 -2.84
C SER A 242 5.40 -27.69 -3.35
N TYR A 243 4.34 -27.77 -2.54
CA TYR A 243 3.11 -28.48 -2.88
C TYR A 243 2.09 -27.60 -3.60
N LEU A 244 2.30 -26.28 -3.65
CA LEU A 244 1.46 -25.37 -4.42
C LEU A 244 1.87 -25.39 -5.89
N ASP A 245 0.89 -25.23 -6.78
CA ASP A 245 1.08 -25.12 -8.23
C ASP A 245 1.52 -23.71 -8.67
N TYR A 246 1.79 -22.81 -7.72
CA TYR A 246 2.22 -21.43 -7.93
C TYR A 246 3.19 -20.97 -6.84
N ASP A 247 3.98 -19.93 -7.11
CA ASP A 247 4.71 -19.20 -6.07
C ASP A 247 3.77 -18.17 -5.41
N PRO A 248 3.48 -18.27 -4.11
CA PRO A 248 2.67 -17.29 -3.39
C PRO A 248 3.15 -15.84 -3.56
N ASN A 249 4.45 -15.61 -3.76
CA ASN A 249 5.02 -14.27 -3.94
C ASN A 249 4.78 -13.67 -5.33
N THR A 250 4.39 -14.49 -6.32
CA THR A 250 3.95 -14.02 -7.64
C THR A 250 2.45 -13.80 -7.73
N GLU A 251 1.71 -14.21 -6.71
CA GLU A 251 0.23 -14.17 -6.65
C GLU A 251 -0.30 -13.16 -5.62
N THR A 252 0.54 -12.20 -5.21
CA THR A 252 0.17 -11.02 -4.41
C THR A 252 0.42 -9.75 -5.21
N GLU A 253 -0.53 -8.83 -5.20
CA GLU A 253 -0.53 -7.59 -5.98
C GLU A 253 0.65 -6.69 -5.63
N TYR A 254 1.34 -6.18 -6.65
CA TYR A 254 2.51 -5.32 -6.56
C TYR A 254 3.53 -5.84 -5.54
N ALA A 255 3.71 -7.17 -5.53
CA ALA A 255 4.48 -7.96 -4.57
C ALA A 255 4.05 -7.73 -3.10
N ASN A 256 2.75 -7.80 -2.84
CA ASN A 256 2.14 -7.71 -1.52
C ASN A 256 2.07 -6.27 -0.97
N GLN A 257 1.78 -5.28 -1.83
CA GLN A 257 1.73 -3.87 -1.44
C GLN A 257 0.59 -3.60 -0.45
N VAL A 258 -0.61 -4.13 -0.67
CA VAL A 258 -1.77 -3.89 0.20
C VAL A 258 -1.51 -4.45 1.60
N SER A 259 -0.96 -5.67 1.68
CA SER A 259 -0.62 -6.31 2.95
C SER A 259 0.44 -5.56 3.75
N ASN A 260 1.44 -5.02 3.06
CA ASN A 260 2.44 -4.17 3.69
C ASN A 260 1.80 -2.85 4.17
N SER A 261 0.90 -2.24 3.40
CA SER A 261 0.15 -1.06 3.87
C SER A 261 -0.66 -1.36 5.14
N GLN A 262 -1.28 -2.54 5.25
CA GLN A 262 -1.99 -2.93 6.48
C GLN A 262 -1.05 -3.09 7.68
N LEU A 263 0.15 -3.65 7.50
CA LEU A 263 1.13 -3.77 8.59
C LEU A 263 1.44 -2.43 9.24
N CYS A 264 1.60 -1.36 8.44
CA CYS A 264 1.80 -0.02 8.98
C CYS A 264 0.50 0.52 9.59
N MET A 265 -0.62 0.44 8.87
CA MET A 265 -1.91 0.95 9.36
C MET A 265 -2.29 0.38 10.72
N TYR A 266 -2.19 -0.94 10.91
CA TYR A 266 -2.54 -1.63 12.14
C TYR A 266 -1.54 -1.35 13.27
N ASP A 267 -0.25 -1.21 12.98
CA ASP A 267 0.74 -0.79 13.99
C ASP A 267 0.39 0.58 14.63
N PHE A 268 -0.29 1.48 13.90
CA PHE A 268 -0.64 2.84 14.37
C PHE A 268 -2.15 3.07 14.48
N LYS A 269 -2.97 2.01 14.43
CA LYS A 269 -4.43 2.12 14.28
C LYS A 269 -5.11 2.94 15.36
N GLU A 270 -4.59 2.87 16.58
CA GLU A 270 -5.15 3.56 17.76
C GLU A 270 -4.27 4.68 18.29
N SER A 271 -3.12 4.90 17.66
CA SER A 271 -2.14 5.86 18.13
C SER A 271 -1.96 7.04 17.18
N ALA A 272 -2.39 6.93 15.91
CA ALA A 272 -2.37 8.03 14.95
C ALA A 272 -3.75 8.66 14.76
N GLU A 273 -3.84 10.00 14.73
CA GLU A 273 -5.06 10.71 14.33
C GLU A 273 -5.31 10.61 12.82
N PHE A 274 -4.24 10.72 12.02
CA PHE A 274 -4.27 10.54 10.57
C PHE A 274 -3.12 9.65 10.07
N ILE A 275 -3.39 8.87 9.03
CA ILE A 275 -2.37 8.11 8.30
C ILE A 275 -2.47 8.39 6.80
N SER A 276 -1.36 8.76 6.14
CA SER A 276 -1.27 8.84 4.68
C SER A 276 -0.62 7.62 4.05
N PHE A 277 -0.96 7.34 2.79
CA PHE A 277 -0.35 6.26 1.99
C PHE A 277 0.22 6.81 0.67
N PRO A 278 1.38 7.48 0.71
CA PRO A 278 2.07 7.96 -0.49
C PRO A 278 3.06 6.93 -1.06
N ASP A 279 3.44 7.11 -2.33
CA ASP A 279 4.70 6.58 -2.85
C ASP A 279 5.90 7.43 -2.43
N TRP A 280 7.12 6.90 -2.59
CA TRP A 280 8.34 7.66 -2.28
C TRP A 280 8.59 8.84 -3.21
N ASP A 281 7.96 8.86 -4.38
CA ASP A 281 7.94 9.99 -5.31
C ASP A 281 6.68 10.86 -5.17
N ASP A 282 5.85 10.63 -4.16
CA ASP A 282 4.73 11.51 -3.83
C ASP A 282 5.10 12.45 -2.67
N ILE A 283 4.82 13.75 -2.81
CA ILE A 283 4.83 14.70 -1.69
C ILE A 283 3.41 15.17 -1.40
N LEU A 284 2.98 15.01 -0.15
CA LEU A 284 1.74 15.65 0.31
C LEU A 284 2.02 17.12 0.57
N ILE A 285 1.17 18.00 0.06
CA ILE A 285 1.22 19.45 0.28
C ILE A 285 -0.08 19.83 0.98
N GLY A 286 0.02 20.27 2.24
CA GLY A 286 -1.09 20.78 3.03
C GLY A 286 -1.46 22.22 2.67
N THR A 287 -2.77 22.52 2.61
CA THR A 287 -3.31 23.84 2.26
C THR A 287 -4.50 24.22 3.16
N HIS A 288 -4.83 25.52 3.24
CA HIS A 288 -6.02 26.03 3.91
C HIS A 288 -6.48 27.37 3.35
N ASN A 289 -7.77 27.48 2.98
CA ASN A 289 -8.39 28.71 2.44
C ASN A 289 -7.61 29.34 1.27
N GLY A 290 -7.07 28.50 0.38
CA GLY A 290 -6.31 28.94 -0.80
C GLY A 290 -4.88 29.40 -0.51
N LYS A 291 -4.50 29.57 0.77
CA LYS A 291 -3.11 29.74 1.19
C LYS A 291 -2.49 28.37 1.42
N ARG A 292 -1.33 28.12 0.84
CA ARG A 292 -0.61 26.86 1.06
C ARG A 292 0.24 26.96 2.33
N PHE A 293 0.59 25.82 2.93
CA PHE A 293 1.45 25.65 4.13
C PHE A 293 0.78 25.82 5.50
N LEU A 294 0.01 24.78 5.84
CA LEU A 294 -0.18 24.34 7.22
C LEU A 294 0.54 22.99 7.42
N THR A 295 0.70 22.56 8.67
CA THR A 295 1.11 21.17 8.93
C THR A 295 0.07 20.19 8.40
N TYR A 296 0.45 18.95 8.12
CA TYR A 296 -0.50 17.94 7.64
C TYR A 296 -1.72 17.81 8.55
N TYR A 297 -1.50 17.82 9.87
CA TYR A 297 -2.58 17.80 10.85
C TYR A 297 -3.56 18.95 10.68
N GLU A 298 -3.04 20.18 10.61
CA GLU A 298 -3.83 21.41 10.49
C GLU A 298 -4.56 21.52 9.15
N SER A 299 -4.13 20.79 8.11
CA SER A 299 -4.88 20.69 6.86
C SER A 299 -6.16 19.85 7.00
N PHE A 300 -6.12 18.73 7.73
CA PHE A 300 -7.26 17.81 7.80
C PHE A 300 -8.16 18.03 9.03
N ALA A 301 -7.60 18.38 10.19
CA ALA A 301 -8.35 18.49 11.43
C ALA A 301 -9.53 19.49 11.36
N PRO A 302 -9.37 20.71 10.81
CA PRO A 302 -10.50 21.65 10.68
C PRO A 302 -11.62 21.13 9.76
N PHE A 303 -11.28 20.28 8.79
CA PHE A 303 -12.24 19.73 7.84
C PHE A 303 -13.20 18.71 8.47
N LEU A 304 -12.83 18.15 9.64
CA LEU A 304 -13.67 17.24 10.41
C LEU A 304 -14.89 17.91 11.03
N THR A 305 -14.85 19.23 11.30
CA THR A 305 -16.01 19.94 11.87
C THR A 305 -17.22 19.86 10.94
N SER A 306 -17.00 19.98 9.63
CA SER A 306 -18.06 19.86 8.62
C SER A 306 -18.28 18.42 8.14
N ASN A 307 -17.35 17.51 8.43
CA ASN A 307 -17.37 16.12 7.97
C ASN A 307 -16.99 15.16 9.12
N PRO A 308 -17.74 15.10 10.23
CA PRO A 308 -17.36 14.35 11.42
C PRO A 308 -17.24 12.83 11.17
N ASN A 309 -18.00 12.32 10.20
CA ASN A 309 -18.02 10.92 9.80
C ASN A 309 -17.02 10.56 8.70
N ALA A 310 -16.18 11.51 8.26
CA ALA A 310 -15.12 11.22 7.30
C ALA A 310 -14.13 10.21 7.92
N ALA A 311 -14.10 9.02 7.34
CA ALA A 311 -13.16 7.95 7.71
C ALA A 311 -11.92 7.96 6.81
N ALA A 312 -12.08 8.41 5.56
CA ALA A 312 -11.00 8.53 4.60
C ALA A 312 -11.16 9.77 3.71
N PHE A 313 -10.02 10.29 3.26
CA PHE A 313 -9.89 11.43 2.36
C PHE A 313 -9.20 10.98 1.09
N GLY A 314 -9.92 11.02 -0.03
CA GLY A 314 -9.33 10.90 -1.37
C GLY A 314 -8.70 12.22 -1.76
N VAL A 315 -7.38 12.31 -1.65
CA VAL A 315 -6.60 13.50 -1.97
C VAL A 315 -6.17 13.44 -3.43
N ASN A 316 -6.50 14.48 -4.19
CA ASN A 316 -6.11 14.55 -5.60
C ASN A 316 -4.59 14.54 -5.77
N ARG A 317 -4.12 13.77 -6.76
CA ARG A 317 -2.72 13.71 -7.17
C ARG A 317 -2.50 14.51 -8.45
N ILE A 318 -1.50 15.38 -8.45
CA ILE A 318 -1.06 16.18 -9.60
C ILE A 318 0.31 15.71 -10.05
N ASN A 319 0.50 15.49 -11.36
CA ASN A 319 1.81 15.13 -11.89
C ASN A 319 2.76 16.34 -11.84
N ALA A 320 4.02 16.10 -11.47
CA ALA A 320 5.03 17.13 -11.39
C ALA A 320 6.37 16.68 -11.99
N TYR A 321 7.09 17.64 -12.57
CA TYR A 321 8.48 17.50 -12.96
C TYR A 321 9.36 17.99 -11.84
N LEU A 322 10.35 17.18 -11.46
CA LEU A 322 11.33 17.55 -10.47
C LEU A 322 12.72 17.66 -11.11
N LYS A 323 13.37 18.79 -10.85
CA LYS A 323 14.78 19.00 -11.22
C LYS A 323 15.63 18.98 -9.96
N ILE A 324 16.19 17.82 -9.65
CA ILE A 324 17.22 17.70 -8.60
C ILE A 324 18.59 17.89 -9.26
N PRO A 325 19.41 18.88 -8.84
CA PRO A 325 20.79 19.01 -9.30
C PRO A 325 21.64 17.88 -8.71
N PHE A 326 21.92 16.85 -9.51
CA PHE A 326 22.74 15.70 -9.11
C PHE A 326 24.18 15.82 -9.62
N ARG A 327 25.16 16.09 -8.74
CA ARG A 327 26.57 15.70 -8.97
C ARG A 327 27.25 15.31 -7.66
N LYS A 328 28.06 14.23 -7.74
CA LYS A 328 28.87 13.62 -6.66
C LYS A 328 29.80 14.59 -5.92
N THR A 329 30.01 15.79 -6.46
CA THR A 329 30.96 16.81 -5.99
C THR A 329 30.30 18.17 -5.76
N ASP A 330 28.98 18.29 -5.95
CA ASP A 330 28.36 19.60 -5.93
C ASP A 330 28.07 20.04 -4.49
N LYS A 331 28.89 20.98 -4.01
CA LYS A 331 28.55 21.84 -2.85
C LYS A 331 27.22 22.60 -3.07
N SER A 332 26.63 22.52 -4.26
CA SER A 332 25.37 23.13 -4.67
C SER A 332 24.13 22.23 -4.50
N PHE A 333 24.24 21.02 -3.93
CA PHE A 333 23.05 20.23 -3.60
C PHE A 333 22.14 21.04 -2.66
N SER A 334 20.96 21.39 -3.17
CA SER A 334 19.97 22.21 -2.50
C SER A 334 18.59 21.61 -2.74
N LEU A 335 17.98 21.17 -1.64
CA LEU A 335 16.60 20.73 -1.60
C LEU A 335 15.67 21.93 -1.82
N ALA A 336 16.05 23.10 -1.32
CA ALA A 336 15.35 24.35 -1.58
C ALA A 336 15.27 24.64 -3.09
N ALA A 337 16.41 24.58 -3.78
CA ALA A 337 16.46 24.75 -5.23
C ALA A 337 15.66 23.67 -5.97
N SER A 338 15.69 22.43 -5.49
CA SER A 338 14.93 21.32 -6.08
C SER A 338 13.42 21.55 -5.97
N LEU A 339 12.93 21.98 -4.80
CA LEU A 339 11.53 22.31 -4.59
C LEU A 339 11.10 23.49 -5.47
N ASN A 340 11.88 24.58 -5.49
CA ASN A 340 11.61 25.76 -6.31
C ASN A 340 11.67 25.47 -7.83
N GLN A 341 12.34 24.41 -8.24
CA GLN A 341 12.41 23.91 -9.62
C GLN A 341 11.48 22.71 -9.87
N THR A 342 10.42 22.57 -9.06
CA THR A 342 9.32 21.65 -9.33
C THR A 342 8.30 22.33 -10.25
N TYR A 343 7.78 21.59 -11.24
CA TYR A 343 6.79 22.12 -12.19
C TYR A 343 5.57 21.21 -12.25
N PHE A 344 4.40 21.75 -11.91
CA PHE A 344 3.13 21.05 -11.87
C PHE A 344 2.47 21.00 -13.25
N ILE A 345 2.01 19.82 -13.65
CA ILE A 345 1.12 19.68 -14.80
C ILE A 345 -0.31 19.85 -14.27
N PRO A 346 -1.11 20.83 -14.73
CA PRO A 346 -2.43 21.13 -14.17
C PRO A 346 -3.52 20.13 -14.56
N THR A 347 -3.20 18.83 -14.49
CA THR A 347 -4.11 17.71 -14.68
C THR A 347 -4.05 16.80 -13.47
N TYR A 348 -5.17 16.71 -12.76
CA TYR A 348 -5.32 15.76 -11.66
C TYR A 348 -5.45 14.35 -12.21
N THR A 349 -4.88 13.40 -11.48
CA THR A 349 -4.87 11.97 -11.78
C THR A 349 -5.65 11.22 -10.69
N ASP A 350 -5.41 9.92 -10.54
CA ASP A 350 -5.92 9.11 -9.44
C ASP A 350 -5.69 9.75 -8.07
N GLN A 351 -6.54 9.40 -7.11
CA GLN A 351 -6.44 9.91 -5.74
C GLN A 351 -5.50 9.04 -4.90
N LYS A 352 -4.90 9.65 -3.89
CA LYS A 352 -4.18 8.95 -2.83
C LYS A 352 -4.94 9.11 -1.52
N THR A 353 -4.77 8.19 -0.59
CA THR A 353 -5.58 8.16 0.64
C THR A 353 -4.86 8.77 1.84
N VAL A 354 -5.61 9.56 2.59
CA VAL A 354 -5.35 9.88 4.01
C VAL A 354 -6.53 9.35 4.80
N ILE A 355 -6.30 8.65 5.91
CA ILE A 355 -7.36 7.99 6.68
C ILE A 355 -7.36 8.45 8.13
N ARG A 356 -8.52 8.30 8.77
CA ARG A 356 -8.65 8.20 10.23
C ARG A 356 -8.64 6.71 10.59
N PRO A 357 -7.50 6.17 11.07
CA PRO A 357 -7.26 4.74 11.08
C PRO A 357 -8.24 3.96 11.97
N GLN A 358 -8.78 4.58 13.01
CA GLN A 358 -9.79 4.00 13.89
C GLN A 358 -11.11 3.68 13.15
N LEU A 359 -11.44 4.41 12.08
CA LEU A 359 -12.72 4.31 11.36
C LEU A 359 -12.66 3.42 10.10
N VAL A 360 -11.48 2.89 9.77
CA VAL A 360 -11.29 2.05 8.57
C VAL A 360 -10.92 0.62 8.94
N ALA A 361 -11.37 -0.32 8.10
CA ALA A 361 -11.04 -1.73 8.21
C ALA A 361 -9.77 -2.10 7.43
N GLY A 362 -9.47 -1.40 6.34
CA GLY A 362 -8.30 -1.64 5.52
C GLY A 362 -8.01 -0.46 4.61
N ASN A 363 -6.80 -0.39 4.06
CA ASN A 363 -6.46 0.67 3.13
C ASN A 363 -5.44 0.27 2.06
N TRP A 364 -5.74 0.57 0.79
CA TRP A 364 -4.77 0.63 -0.28
C TRP A 364 -4.49 2.08 -0.68
N ILE A 365 -3.42 2.27 -1.43
CA ILE A 365 -2.84 3.57 -1.75
C ILE A 365 -3.86 4.51 -2.41
N HIS A 366 -4.85 3.97 -3.13
CA HIS A 366 -5.90 4.73 -3.82
C HIS A 366 -7.31 4.60 -3.20
N GLN A 367 -7.54 3.61 -2.34
CA GLN A 367 -8.88 3.30 -1.86
C GLN A 367 -8.88 2.70 -0.45
N SER A 368 -9.84 3.12 0.37
CA SER A 368 -10.04 2.61 1.72
C SER A 368 -11.21 1.63 1.80
N LYS A 369 -11.07 0.61 2.64
CA LYS A 369 -12.17 -0.23 3.12
C LYS A 369 -12.62 0.32 4.46
N LEU A 370 -13.84 0.87 4.52
CA LEU A 370 -14.38 1.46 5.75
C LEU A 370 -14.77 0.38 6.76
N GLN A 371 -14.85 0.74 8.04
CA GLN A 371 -15.49 -0.11 9.05
C GLN A 371 -16.99 -0.29 8.74
N GLU A 372 -17.60 -1.36 9.25
CA GLU A 372 -19.05 -1.64 9.14
C GLU A 372 -19.89 -0.66 9.98
N ASN A 373 -19.85 0.61 9.61
CA ASN A 373 -20.72 1.65 10.10
C ASN A 373 -21.19 2.49 8.89
N PRO A 374 -22.49 2.47 8.56
CA PRO A 374 -23.00 3.14 7.36
C PRO A 374 -22.87 4.67 7.42
N ALA A 375 -22.62 5.25 8.61
CA ALA A 375 -22.38 6.67 8.73
C ALA A 375 -21.01 7.09 8.17
N TYR A 376 -20.03 6.18 8.18
CA TYR A 376 -18.67 6.49 7.75
C TYR A 376 -18.57 6.58 6.24
N ASN A 377 -17.80 7.56 5.76
CA ASN A 377 -17.62 7.79 4.34
C ASN A 377 -16.16 8.10 3.97
N GLN A 378 -15.83 7.83 2.70
CA GLN A 378 -14.65 8.36 2.05
C GLN A 378 -15.07 9.61 1.27
N ILE A 379 -14.41 10.74 1.53
CA ILE A 379 -14.71 12.01 0.87
C ILE A 379 -13.54 12.47 0.01
N SER A 380 -13.85 13.00 -1.17
CA SER A 380 -12.84 13.61 -2.04
C SER A 380 -12.49 15.00 -1.49
N VAL A 381 -11.21 15.27 -1.29
CA VAL A 381 -10.74 16.59 -0.88
C VAL A 381 -10.17 17.34 -2.08
N ASN A 382 -10.55 18.61 -2.19
CA ASN A 382 -10.02 19.49 -3.22
C ASN A 382 -8.65 20.08 -2.81
N SER A 383 -8.01 20.78 -3.73
CA SER A 383 -6.68 21.36 -3.53
C SER A 383 -6.61 22.52 -2.53
N MET A 384 -7.74 22.96 -1.97
CA MET A 384 -7.79 23.93 -0.86
C MET A 384 -7.55 23.28 0.51
N VAL A 385 -7.60 21.94 0.60
CA VAL A 385 -7.28 21.16 1.81
C VAL A 385 -5.90 20.51 1.67
N ALA A 386 -5.69 19.74 0.61
CA ALA A 386 -4.43 19.06 0.37
C ALA A 386 -4.28 18.62 -1.08
N THR A 387 -3.06 18.38 -1.53
CA THR A 387 -2.77 17.79 -2.84
C THR A 387 -1.49 16.97 -2.77
N PHE A 388 -1.47 15.82 -3.44
CA PHE A 388 -0.23 15.07 -3.66
C PHE A 388 0.44 15.52 -4.95
N ALA A 389 1.72 15.88 -4.91
CA ALA A 389 2.53 16.06 -6.10
C ALA A 389 3.29 14.76 -6.40
N HIS A 390 3.07 14.19 -7.58
CA HIS A 390 3.74 12.98 -8.04
C HIS A 390 4.97 13.34 -8.87
N LEU A 391 6.15 13.15 -8.31
CA LEU A 391 7.46 13.63 -8.77
C LEU A 391 8.18 12.64 -9.70
N HIS A 392 7.43 11.82 -10.41
CA HIS A 392 7.96 10.74 -11.25
C HIS A 392 8.80 11.23 -12.45
N ASN A 393 8.56 12.47 -12.90
CA ASN A 393 9.20 13.01 -14.10
C ASN A 393 10.49 13.80 -13.77
N PHE A 394 11.64 13.15 -13.91
CA PHE A 394 12.94 13.77 -13.64
C PHE A 394 13.53 14.44 -14.88
N VAL A 395 13.91 15.72 -14.75
CA VAL A 395 14.64 16.43 -15.82
C VAL A 395 16.10 16.59 -15.39
N THR A 396 17.02 15.86 -16.02
CA THR A 396 18.47 16.07 -15.82
C THR A 396 19.00 17.13 -16.78
N SER A 397 19.98 17.93 -16.36
CA SER A 397 20.53 19.03 -17.17
C SER A 397 21.21 18.59 -18.48
N LYS A 398 21.38 17.28 -18.73
CA LYS A 398 22.06 16.72 -19.89
C LYS A 398 21.21 15.73 -20.72
N SER A 399 20.01 15.34 -20.29
CA SER A 399 19.16 14.43 -21.08
C SER A 399 18.12 15.21 -21.88
N ASN A 400 18.17 15.09 -23.21
CA ASN A 400 17.17 15.62 -24.14
C ASN A 400 15.78 14.97 -24.02
N ASN A 401 15.54 14.06 -23.07
CA ASN A 401 14.31 13.26 -22.97
C ASN A 401 13.18 13.89 -22.12
N GLY A 402 13.24 15.19 -21.84
CA GLY A 402 12.11 15.86 -21.20
C GLY A 402 12.21 17.38 -21.28
N LYS A 403 11.60 17.98 -22.31
CA LYS A 403 11.25 19.40 -22.23
C LYS A 403 10.08 19.50 -21.25
N ILE A 404 10.24 20.31 -20.20
CA ILE A 404 9.13 20.68 -19.32
C ILE A 404 8.01 21.21 -20.23
N PRO A 405 6.79 20.64 -20.18
CA PRO A 405 5.68 21.10 -21.01
C PRO A 405 5.44 22.60 -20.80
N LYS A 406 5.09 23.33 -21.86
CA LYS A 406 4.77 24.77 -21.76
C LYS A 406 3.58 25.04 -20.81
N SER A 407 2.70 24.06 -20.64
CA SER A 407 1.56 24.11 -19.73
C SER A 407 1.93 23.89 -18.27
N ALA A 408 3.17 23.48 -17.97
CA ALA A 408 3.59 23.21 -16.60
C ALA A 408 3.79 24.52 -15.84
N GLN A 409 3.27 24.57 -14.62
CA GLN A 409 3.33 25.74 -13.75
C GLN A 409 4.44 25.56 -12.70
N PRO A 410 5.34 26.53 -12.52
CA PRO A 410 6.41 26.42 -11.52
C PRO A 410 5.82 26.33 -10.12
N PHE A 411 6.52 25.67 -9.20
CA PHE A 411 6.08 25.48 -7.82
C PHE A 411 5.60 26.78 -7.17
N ASN A 412 6.42 27.83 -7.29
CA ASN A 412 6.15 29.16 -6.74
C ASN A 412 4.92 29.86 -7.32
N SER A 413 4.43 29.49 -8.52
CA SER A 413 3.18 30.06 -9.04
C SER A 413 1.94 29.34 -8.53
N VAL A 414 2.12 28.18 -7.90
CA VAL A 414 1.03 27.40 -7.32
C VAL A 414 1.04 27.50 -5.79
N THR A 415 2.13 27.96 -5.18
CA THR A 415 2.31 27.98 -3.73
C THR A 415 2.70 29.37 -3.20
N ASP A 416 1.84 29.97 -2.39
CA ASP A 416 2.20 31.16 -1.62
C ASP A 416 2.99 30.76 -0.36
N TYR A 417 4.24 31.23 -0.25
CA TYR A 417 5.06 31.24 0.98
C TYR A 417 5.48 29.88 1.58
N VAL A 418 6.36 29.14 0.90
CA VAL A 418 7.21 28.11 1.55
C VAL A 418 8.53 28.72 1.97
N ASP A 419 8.93 28.51 3.23
CA ASP A 419 10.34 28.62 3.60
C ASP A 419 11.13 27.43 3.04
N SER A 420 11.37 27.45 1.73
CA SER A 420 12.19 26.42 1.07
C SER A 420 13.61 26.36 1.66
N GLY A 421 14.10 27.45 2.25
CA GLY A 421 15.39 27.52 2.96
C GLY A 421 15.45 26.62 4.20
N ALA A 422 14.30 26.34 4.82
CA ALA A 422 14.21 25.38 5.93
C ALA A 422 14.61 23.96 5.49
N LEU A 423 14.36 23.55 4.23
CA LEU A 423 14.78 22.23 3.73
C LEU A 423 16.30 22.07 3.76
N ASP A 424 17.02 23.03 3.20
CA ASP A 424 18.49 23.01 3.18
C ASP A 424 19.05 23.09 4.60
N THR A 425 18.42 23.89 5.47
CA THR A 425 18.81 24.03 6.87
C THR A 425 18.64 22.71 7.63
N ASN A 426 17.50 22.04 7.47
CA ASN A 426 17.20 20.77 8.12
C ASN A 426 18.12 19.65 7.63
N PHE A 427 18.34 19.59 6.32
CA PHE A 427 19.27 18.63 5.73
C PHE A 427 20.70 18.83 6.22
N LYS A 428 21.20 20.08 6.22
CA LYS A 428 22.54 20.40 6.77
C LYS A 428 22.66 20.02 8.25
N LYS A 429 21.60 20.23 9.04
CA LYS A 429 21.56 19.79 10.45
C LYS A 429 21.65 18.27 10.57
N MET A 430 20.91 17.52 9.73
CA MET A 430 20.98 16.05 9.70
C MET A 430 22.40 15.57 9.34
N VAL A 431 23.00 16.12 8.29
CA VAL A 431 24.37 15.80 7.88
C VAL A 431 25.38 16.15 8.98
N LYS A 432 25.21 17.27 9.68
CA LYS A 432 26.08 17.67 10.80
C LYS A 432 25.94 16.74 12.01
N ARG A 433 24.73 16.26 12.33
CA ARG A 433 24.51 15.29 13.41
C ARG A 433 25.14 13.93 13.09
N HIS A 434 25.12 13.54 11.82
CA HIS A 434 25.57 12.22 11.35
C HIS A 434 26.84 12.28 10.50
N THR A 435 27.74 13.23 10.76
CA THR A 435 28.87 13.57 9.86
C THR A 435 29.78 12.38 9.52
N PHE A 436 29.95 11.42 10.43
CA PHE A 436 30.76 10.22 10.17
C PHE A 436 30.01 9.08 9.47
N ALA A 437 28.67 9.14 9.45
CA ALA A 437 27.82 8.10 8.87
C ALA A 437 27.25 8.50 7.50
N PHE A 438 27.07 9.80 7.24
CA PHE A 438 26.62 10.31 5.95
C PHE A 438 27.81 10.63 5.04
N ASP A 439 28.02 9.80 4.02
CA ASP A 439 29.03 10.04 2.98
C ASP A 439 28.37 10.00 1.59
N HIS A 440 28.11 11.20 1.06
CA HIS A 440 27.50 11.38 -0.27
C HIS A 440 28.30 10.72 -1.41
N THR A 441 29.60 10.44 -1.22
CA THR A 441 30.45 9.85 -2.26
C THR A 441 30.21 8.35 -2.46
N LYS A 442 29.59 7.67 -1.49
CA LYS A 442 29.25 6.25 -1.53
C LYS A 442 28.00 5.96 -2.34
N TYR A 443 27.07 6.92 -2.43
CA TYR A 443 25.81 6.71 -3.11
C TYR A 443 26.00 6.59 -4.63
N PRO A 444 25.26 5.69 -5.30
CA PRO A 444 25.40 5.49 -6.73
C PRO A 444 24.95 6.72 -7.51
N TYR A 445 25.71 7.03 -8.57
CA TYR A 445 25.36 8.09 -9.51
C TYR A 445 24.19 7.68 -10.43
N PHE A 446 24.12 6.40 -10.78
CA PHE A 446 23.10 5.84 -11.64
C PHE A 446 22.03 5.13 -10.82
N ARG A 447 20.77 5.46 -11.10
CA ARG A 447 19.59 4.76 -10.57
C ARG A 447 19.38 3.47 -11.37
N LEU A 448 20.14 2.46 -10.99
CA LEU A 448 20.24 1.15 -11.59
C LEU A 448 18.93 0.37 -11.48
N PHE A 449 18.43 0.15 -10.26
CA PHE A 449 17.19 -0.59 -10.02
C PHE A 449 15.96 0.22 -10.43
N PHE A 450 15.90 1.52 -10.10
CA PHE A 450 14.76 2.37 -10.47
C PHE A 450 14.43 2.27 -11.97
N ARG A 451 15.42 2.39 -12.86
CA ARG A 451 15.19 2.34 -14.32
C ARG A 451 14.68 0.99 -14.79
N LEU A 452 15.18 -0.10 -14.20
CA LEU A 452 14.77 -1.46 -14.55
C LEU A 452 13.34 -1.75 -14.07
N LEU A 453 13.05 -1.37 -12.82
CA LEU A 453 11.72 -1.47 -12.25
C LEU A 453 10.73 -0.61 -13.05
N GLN A 454 11.04 0.66 -13.30
CA GLN A 454 10.17 1.57 -14.04
C GLN A 454 9.77 1.00 -15.41
N ARG A 455 10.73 0.49 -16.19
CA ARG A 455 10.42 -0.14 -17.50
C ARG A 455 9.49 -1.34 -17.35
N CYS A 456 9.75 -2.18 -16.36
CA CYS A 456 8.90 -3.36 -16.12
C CYS A 456 7.50 -2.96 -15.66
N TYR A 457 7.38 -2.02 -14.72
CA TYR A 457 6.11 -1.49 -14.22
C TYR A 457 5.28 -0.86 -15.33
N VAL A 458 5.90 -0.12 -16.26
CA VAL A 458 5.18 0.43 -17.42
C VAL A 458 4.56 -0.69 -18.27
N GLY A 459 5.27 -1.80 -18.47
CA GLY A 459 4.72 -2.97 -19.16
C GLY A 459 3.51 -3.58 -18.42
N ILE A 460 3.67 -3.85 -17.12
CA ILE A 460 2.60 -4.40 -16.28
C ILE A 460 1.37 -3.48 -16.27
N LEU A 461 1.57 -2.17 -16.12
CA LEU A 461 0.50 -1.18 -16.11
C LEU A 461 -0.19 -1.10 -17.49
N ASN A 462 0.57 -1.18 -18.58
CA ASN A 462 0.00 -1.20 -19.92
C ASN A 462 -0.90 -2.43 -20.13
N ASP A 463 -0.46 -3.62 -19.70
CA ASP A 463 -1.27 -4.83 -19.76
C ASP A 463 -2.54 -4.70 -18.92
N LEU A 464 -2.43 -4.10 -17.72
CA LEU A 464 -3.56 -3.85 -16.84
C LEU A 464 -4.58 -2.88 -17.46
N PHE A 465 -4.13 -1.73 -17.97
CA PHE A 465 -5.02 -0.70 -18.53
C PHE A 465 -5.61 -1.08 -19.88
N THR A 466 -4.96 -1.98 -20.63
CA THR A 466 -5.51 -2.51 -21.89
C THR A 466 -6.40 -3.73 -21.70
N GLY A 467 -6.56 -4.22 -20.46
CA GLY A 467 -7.36 -5.41 -20.14
C GLY A 467 -6.73 -6.74 -20.57
N ASN A 468 -5.46 -6.72 -20.98
CA ASN A 468 -4.72 -7.90 -21.47
C ASN A 468 -4.03 -8.69 -20.37
N ILE A 469 -4.12 -8.23 -19.11
CA ILE A 469 -3.42 -8.85 -18.00
C ILE A 469 -4.08 -10.19 -17.61
N THR A 470 -3.30 -11.28 -17.69
CA THR A 470 -3.72 -12.65 -17.32
C THR A 470 -3.01 -13.16 -16.07
N TYR A 471 -2.26 -12.29 -15.41
CA TYR A 471 -1.39 -12.63 -14.29
C TYR A 471 -1.44 -11.56 -13.20
N CYS A 472 -1.18 -11.93 -11.95
CA CYS A 472 -1.12 -10.95 -10.87
C CYS A 472 -0.02 -9.91 -11.13
N PRO A 473 -0.31 -8.58 -11.10
CA PRO A 473 0.68 -7.54 -11.36
C PRO A 473 1.74 -7.56 -10.26
N THR A 474 2.99 -7.88 -10.57
CA THR A 474 4.05 -7.99 -9.56
C THR A 474 5.44 -7.74 -10.15
N PRO A 475 6.32 -6.98 -9.45
CA PRO A 475 7.70 -6.80 -9.89
C PRO A 475 8.54 -8.08 -9.82
N LYS A 476 8.02 -9.17 -9.22
CA LYS A 476 8.68 -10.49 -9.24
C LYS A 476 8.77 -11.11 -10.65
N ARG A 477 7.97 -10.62 -11.59
CA ARG A 477 8.04 -11.03 -13.01
C ARG A 477 9.11 -10.25 -13.79
N CYS A 478 9.70 -9.22 -13.19
CA CYS A 478 10.75 -8.44 -13.82
C CYS A 478 12.08 -9.20 -13.75
N THR A 479 12.83 -9.23 -14.86
CA THR A 479 14.17 -9.81 -14.90
C THR A 479 15.22 -8.73 -14.63
N PHE A 480 16.12 -8.99 -13.69
CA PHE A 480 17.23 -8.08 -13.37
C PHE A 480 18.54 -8.78 -13.69
N PRO A 481 19.52 -8.09 -14.32
CA PRO A 481 20.85 -8.63 -14.42
C PRO A 481 21.44 -8.78 -13.01
N VAL A 482 22.18 -9.87 -12.77
CA VAL A 482 22.95 -10.05 -11.54
C VAL A 482 23.94 -8.91 -11.43
N GLN A 483 23.93 -8.22 -10.29
CA GLN A 483 24.76 -7.05 -10.06
C GLN A 483 25.59 -7.28 -8.80
N ASN A 484 26.91 -7.04 -8.91
CA ASN A 484 27.84 -7.00 -7.78
C ASN A 484 27.65 -5.71 -6.96
N VAL A 485 26.45 -5.52 -6.43
CA VAL A 485 26.09 -4.39 -5.57
C VAL A 485 25.74 -4.95 -4.20
N GLU A 486 26.34 -4.38 -3.15
CA GLU A 486 25.98 -4.71 -1.78
C GLU A 486 24.56 -4.23 -1.50
N VAL A 487 23.67 -5.16 -1.17
CA VAL A 487 22.29 -4.87 -0.80
C VAL A 487 22.01 -5.35 0.61
N VAL A 488 21.05 -4.69 1.24
CA VAL A 488 20.45 -5.14 2.50
C VAL A 488 19.04 -5.64 2.19
N LYS A 489 18.80 -6.93 2.46
CA LYS A 489 17.53 -7.59 2.19
C LYS A 489 16.93 -8.26 3.42
N MET A 490 15.61 -8.31 3.45
CA MET A 490 14.84 -9.05 4.44
C MET A 490 15.10 -10.56 4.32
N LYS A 491 15.36 -11.21 5.46
CA LYS A 491 15.35 -12.67 5.64
C LYS A 491 14.35 -13.03 6.73
N GLN A 492 13.36 -13.84 6.37
CA GLN A 492 12.30 -14.30 7.27
C GLN A 492 12.51 -15.77 7.65
N LYS A 493 12.08 -16.13 8.86
CA LYS A 493 11.90 -17.52 9.30
C LYS A 493 10.44 -17.72 9.70
N PHE A 494 9.94 -18.93 9.52
CA PHE A 494 8.56 -19.30 9.85
C PHE A 494 8.56 -20.27 11.04
N ASN A 495 7.49 -20.23 11.83
CA ASN A 495 7.20 -21.24 12.84
C ASN A 495 6.90 -22.59 12.18
N LYS A 496 6.88 -23.66 12.98
CA LYS A 496 6.32 -24.92 12.51
C LYS A 496 4.84 -24.65 12.19
N PRO A 497 4.36 -24.96 10.97
CA PRO A 497 2.97 -24.72 10.65
C PRO A 497 2.07 -25.62 11.51
N PHE A 498 0.86 -25.15 11.78
CA PHE A 498 -0.17 -25.92 12.46
C PHE A 498 -1.44 -25.97 11.60
N VAL A 499 -2.31 -26.94 11.89
CA VAL A 499 -3.55 -27.17 11.16
C VAL A 499 -4.73 -26.88 12.07
N THR A 500 -5.76 -26.24 11.53
CA THR A 500 -7.07 -26.12 12.18
C THR A 500 -8.14 -26.29 11.11
N GLY A 501 -9.01 -27.28 11.26
CA GLY A 501 -9.98 -27.61 10.22
C GLY A 501 -9.28 -27.86 8.86
N PRO A 502 -9.71 -27.24 7.75
CA PRO A 502 -9.11 -27.45 6.44
C PRO A 502 -7.90 -26.55 6.15
N PHE A 503 -7.36 -25.84 7.14
CA PHE A 503 -6.36 -24.80 6.93
C PHE A 503 -5.03 -25.12 7.59
N THR A 504 -3.93 -24.81 6.89
CA THR A 504 -2.58 -24.81 7.45
C THR A 504 -2.09 -23.38 7.64
N TRP A 505 -1.79 -23.01 8.88
CA TRP A 505 -1.32 -21.67 9.24
C TRP A 505 0.21 -21.59 9.16
N HIS A 506 0.70 -20.61 8.42
CA HIS A 506 2.13 -20.32 8.21
C HIS A 506 2.48 -18.97 8.83
N GLU A 507 2.88 -18.99 10.09
CA GLU A 507 3.26 -17.79 10.83
C GLU A 507 4.74 -17.47 10.72
N ARG A 508 5.05 -16.18 10.53
CA ARG A 508 6.42 -15.67 10.59
C ARG A 508 6.95 -15.64 12.03
N LYS A 509 7.95 -16.49 12.30
CA LYS A 509 8.68 -16.54 13.58
C LYS A 509 9.55 -15.29 13.83
N SER A 510 10.29 -14.89 12.80
CA SER A 510 11.25 -13.78 12.93
C SER A 510 11.61 -13.22 11.57
N VAL A 511 12.07 -11.98 11.57
CA VAL A 511 12.56 -11.30 10.39
C VAL A 511 13.77 -10.43 10.76
N LYS A 512 14.79 -10.46 9.90
CA LYS A 512 15.96 -9.60 10.04
C LYS A 512 16.46 -9.12 8.70
N PHE A 513 17.14 -7.99 8.70
CA PHE A 513 17.90 -7.52 7.56
C PHE A 513 19.26 -8.22 7.50
N ILE A 514 19.64 -8.68 6.31
CA ILE A 514 20.95 -9.28 6.04
C ILE A 514 21.62 -8.59 4.85
N THR A 515 22.94 -8.54 4.88
CA THR A 515 23.74 -8.09 3.73
C THR A 515 23.88 -9.22 2.71
N SER A 516 23.85 -8.88 1.42
CA SER A 516 24.00 -9.81 0.30
C SER A 516 24.64 -9.09 -0.89
N TYR A 517 25.48 -9.79 -1.66
CA TYR A 517 26.05 -9.28 -2.92
C TYR A 517 25.33 -9.78 -4.16
N HIS A 518 24.30 -10.63 -4.00
CA HIS A 518 23.54 -11.23 -5.10
C HIS A 518 22.33 -10.40 -5.56
N GLY A 519 22.32 -9.08 -5.30
CA GLY A 519 21.19 -8.22 -5.62
C GLY A 519 19.92 -8.48 -4.80
N CYS A 520 18.85 -7.77 -5.17
CA CYS A 520 17.62 -7.64 -4.39
C CYS A 520 16.49 -8.62 -4.71
N LEU A 521 16.52 -9.27 -5.87
CA LEU A 521 15.40 -10.05 -6.39
C LEU A 521 15.80 -11.48 -6.67
#